data_AF-A0A4V3ST31-F1
#
_entry.id   AF-A0A4V3ST31-F1
#
_cell.length_a   1.000
_cell.length_b   1.000
_cell.length_c   1.000
_cell.angle_alpha   90.00
_cell.angle_beta   90.00
_cell.angle_gamma   90.00
#
_symmetry.space_group_name_H-M   'P 1'
#
loop_
_entity.id
_entity.type
_entity.pdbx_description
1 polymer ?
#
loop_
_entity_poly.entity_id
_entity_poly.type
_entity_poly.pdbx_seq_one_letter_code
_entity_poly.pdbx_strand_id
1 'polypeptide(L)'
;MAKKSIHLTALTAQYIIDRTQQGERANYSAHINSAFSQLAHIAQAEKPTLTSDEWIELYNVYAGSDLTKLSLPLNLASDLLTHYGATVPKQLNITAAVLADKLVDMTQAQQFAIIDAVRVFWASGEDGN
;
A
#
# COMPACT_ATOMS: atom_id res chain seq x y z
N MET A 1 -16.53 -4.32 -23.27
CA MET A 1 -16.21 -4.97 -21.97
C MET A 1 -17.48 -5.27 -21.22
N ALA A 2 -17.58 -6.43 -20.55
CA ALA A 2 -18.71 -6.77 -19.70
C ALA A 2 -18.81 -5.79 -18.52
N LYS A 3 -20.04 -5.43 -18.11
CA LYS A 3 -20.27 -4.61 -16.91
C LYS A 3 -19.79 -5.39 -15.68
N LYS A 4 -18.86 -4.80 -14.93
CA LYS A 4 -18.41 -5.34 -13.63
C LYS A 4 -19.32 -4.80 -12.53
N SER A 5 -19.84 -5.68 -11.67
CA SER A 5 -20.57 -5.29 -10.47
C SER A 5 -19.58 -5.09 -9.33
N ILE A 6 -19.76 -4.05 -8.53
CA ILE A 6 -18.94 -3.75 -7.35
C ILE A 6 -19.91 -3.58 -6.18
N HIS A 7 -19.62 -4.26 -5.07
CA HIS A 7 -20.32 -4.02 -3.81
C HIS A 7 -19.57 -2.93 -3.04
N LEU A 8 -20.30 -1.90 -2.60
CA LEU A 8 -19.74 -0.82 -1.76
C LEU A 8 -20.30 -0.94 -0.35
N THR A 9 -19.42 -0.79 0.64
CA THR A 9 -19.86 -0.66 2.03
C THR A 9 -20.62 0.65 2.23
N ALA A 10 -21.43 0.73 3.29
CA ALA A 10 -22.11 1.97 3.66
C ALA A 10 -21.12 3.12 3.89
N LEU A 11 -19.95 2.84 4.49
CA LEU A 11 -18.90 3.82 4.72
C LEU A 11 -18.34 4.37 3.39
N THR A 12 -18.05 3.49 2.43
CA THR A 12 -17.54 3.89 1.11
C THR A 12 -18.58 4.70 0.32
N ALA A 13 -19.86 4.31 0.40
CA ALA A 13 -20.93 5.07 -0.24
C ALA A 13 -21.08 6.47 0.37
N GLN A 14 -21.05 6.58 1.70
CA GLN A 14 -21.13 7.87 2.38
C GLN A 14 -19.93 8.77 2.03
N TYR A 15 -18.71 8.21 2.00
CA TYR A 15 -17.51 8.95 1.61
C TYR A 15 -17.64 9.62 0.24
N ILE A 16 -18.29 8.95 -0.72
CA ILE A 16 -18.57 9.49 -2.06
C ILE A 16 -19.65 10.58 -1.99
N ILE A 17 -20.73 10.35 -1.24
CA ILE A 17 -21.83 11.31 -1.08
C ILE A 17 -21.33 12.63 -0.47
N ASP A 18 -20.49 12.57 0.57
CA ASP A 18 -19.94 13.75 1.25
C ASP A 18 -19.08 14.65 0.34
N ARG A 19 -18.65 14.13 -0.82
CA ARG A 19 -17.82 14.84 -1.82
C ARG A 19 -18.60 15.13 -3.11
N THR A 20 -19.89 14.84 -3.13
CA THR A 20 -20.79 15.20 -4.25
C THR A 20 -21.34 16.60 -3.98
N GLN A 21 -21.41 17.45 -5.01
CA GLN A 21 -21.92 18.81 -4.85
C GLN A 21 -23.40 18.81 -4.44
N GLN A 22 -23.81 19.82 -3.67
CA GLN A 22 -25.19 19.92 -3.20
C GLN A 22 -26.15 20.03 -4.38
N GLY A 23 -27.19 19.19 -4.38
CA GLY A 23 -28.19 19.14 -5.46
C GLY A 23 -27.82 18.20 -6.62
N GLU A 24 -26.62 17.62 -6.62
CA GLU A 24 -26.21 16.63 -7.61
C GLU A 24 -26.41 15.19 -7.13
N ARG A 25 -26.56 14.26 -8.09
CA ARG A 25 -26.56 12.82 -7.81
C ARG A 25 -25.14 12.28 -7.92
N ALA A 26 -24.69 11.56 -6.89
CA ALA A 26 -23.36 10.96 -6.85
C ALA A 26 -23.09 10.06 -8.07
N ASN A 27 -22.06 10.40 -8.85
CA ASN A 27 -21.56 9.57 -9.95
C ASN A 27 -20.45 8.62 -9.43
N TYR A 28 -20.87 7.48 -8.89
CA TYR A 28 -19.99 6.48 -8.29
C TYR A 28 -18.83 6.06 -9.20
N SER A 29 -19.11 5.83 -10.49
CA SER A 29 -18.08 5.43 -11.46
C SER A 29 -17.00 6.50 -11.62
N ALA A 30 -17.38 7.77 -11.71
CA ALA A 30 -16.43 8.88 -11.83
C ALA A 30 -15.55 9.02 -10.57
N HIS A 31 -16.15 8.94 -9.39
CA HIS A 31 -15.40 9.00 -8.13
C HIS A 31 -14.43 7.83 -7.98
N ILE A 32 -14.85 6.60 -8.28
CA ILE A 32 -14.01 5.41 -8.19
C ILE A 32 -12.83 5.52 -9.18
N ASN A 33 -13.10 5.85 -10.45
CA ASN A 33 -12.04 5.98 -11.45
C ASN A 33 -11.06 7.10 -11.07
N SER A 34 -11.55 8.25 -10.60
CA SER A 34 -10.70 9.35 -10.15
C SER A 34 -9.83 8.95 -8.95
N ALA A 35 -10.39 8.22 -7.98
CA ALA A 35 -9.64 7.72 -6.83
C ALA A 35 -8.49 6.81 -7.27
N PHE A 36 -8.74 5.85 -8.18
CA PHE A 36 -7.67 5.00 -8.70
C PHE A 36 -6.62 5.76 -9.52
N SER A 37 -7.02 6.79 -10.29
CA SER A 37 -6.05 7.66 -10.96
C SER A 37 -5.17 8.43 -9.98
N GLN A 38 -5.74 8.93 -8.88
CA GLN A 38 -4.98 9.61 -7.83
C GLN A 38 -4.02 8.64 -7.12
N LEU A 39 -4.49 7.44 -6.76
CA LEU A 39 -3.66 6.42 -6.13
C LEU A 39 -2.50 6.00 -7.03
N ALA A 40 -2.75 5.76 -8.33
CA ALA A 40 -1.69 5.43 -9.29
C ALA A 40 -0.65 6.56 -9.41
N HIS A 41 -1.11 7.82 -9.44
CA HIS A 41 -0.21 8.96 -9.46
C HIS A 41 0.66 9.04 -8.21
N ILE A 42 0.05 8.90 -7.02
CA ILE A 42 0.77 8.91 -5.73
C ILE A 42 1.78 7.76 -5.67
N ALA A 43 1.37 6.54 -6.04
CA ALA A 43 2.26 5.37 -6.03
C ALA A 43 3.49 5.59 -6.91
N GLN A 44 3.33 6.24 -8.06
CA GLN A 44 4.45 6.56 -8.94
C GLN A 44 5.30 7.73 -8.42
N ALA A 45 4.68 8.81 -7.97
CA ALA A 45 5.35 10.04 -7.57
C ALA A 45 6.11 9.90 -6.24
N GLU A 46 5.58 9.10 -5.33
CA GLU A 46 6.10 8.92 -3.97
C GLU A 46 6.91 7.64 -3.81
N LYS A 47 7.20 6.92 -4.90
CA LYS A 47 8.00 5.68 -4.84
C LYS A 47 9.42 6.01 -4.34
N PRO A 48 9.82 5.48 -3.17
CA PRO A 48 11.12 5.81 -2.61
C PRO A 48 12.25 5.13 -3.39
N THR A 49 13.44 5.71 -3.31
CA THR A 49 14.67 5.06 -3.79
C THR A 49 15.18 4.12 -2.71
N LEU A 50 15.04 2.82 -2.95
CA LEU A 50 15.55 1.74 -2.12
C LEU A 50 16.51 0.88 -2.95
N THR A 51 17.45 0.22 -2.29
CA THR A 51 18.35 -0.74 -2.94
C THR A 51 17.61 -2.01 -3.33
N SER A 52 18.21 -2.83 -4.20
CA SER A 52 17.62 -4.13 -4.57
C SER A 52 17.39 -5.03 -3.35
N ASP A 53 18.34 -5.09 -2.42
CA ASP A 53 18.23 -5.90 -1.20
C ASP A 53 17.07 -5.42 -0.31
N GLU A 54 16.85 -4.10 -0.22
CA GLU A 54 15.74 -3.53 0.53
C GLU A 54 14.38 -3.86 -0.11
N TRP A 55 14.31 -3.86 -1.44
CA TRP A 55 13.10 -4.30 -2.14
C TRP A 55 12.83 -5.80 -1.93
N ILE A 56 13.87 -6.63 -2.02
CA ILE A 56 13.76 -8.08 -1.75
C ILE A 56 13.23 -8.31 -0.33
N GLU A 57 13.76 -7.58 0.65
CA GLU A 57 13.31 -7.65 2.03
C GLU A 57 11.82 -7.31 2.16
N LEU A 58 11.38 -6.21 1.53
CA LEU A 58 9.97 -5.81 1.53
C LEU A 58 9.07 -6.84 0.83
N TYR A 59 9.52 -7.45 -0.27
CA TYR A 59 8.75 -8.52 -0.91
C TYR A 59 8.58 -9.72 0.03
N ASN A 60 9.64 -10.11 0.75
CA ASN A 60 9.61 -11.20 1.73
C ASN A 60 8.69 -10.92 2.91
N VAL A 61 8.71 -9.69 3.44
CA VAL A 61 7.81 -9.27 4.54
C VAL A 61 6.36 -9.54 4.21
N TYR A 62 5.95 -9.27 2.97
CA TYR A 62 4.56 -9.38 2.52
C TYR A 62 4.26 -10.65 1.71
N ALA A 63 5.20 -11.60 1.62
CA ALA A 63 4.98 -12.86 0.91
C ALA A 63 3.76 -13.60 1.48
N GLY A 64 2.80 -13.93 0.61
CA GLY A 64 1.55 -14.60 0.99
C GLY A 64 0.53 -13.74 1.75
N SER A 65 0.77 -12.44 1.94
CA SER A 65 -0.17 -11.54 2.61
C SER A 65 -1.36 -11.16 1.71
N ASP A 66 -2.58 -11.12 2.29
CA ASP A 66 -3.75 -10.53 1.63
C ASP A 66 -3.66 -8.99 1.66
N LEU A 67 -2.92 -8.43 0.71
CA LEU A 67 -2.74 -6.99 0.62
C LEU A 67 -4.00 -6.24 0.21
N THR A 68 -5.14 -6.89 -0.05
CA THR A 68 -6.41 -6.17 -0.30
C THR A 68 -7.01 -5.55 0.97
N LYS A 69 -6.55 -6.00 2.16
CA LYS A 69 -7.00 -5.53 3.47
C LYS A 69 -5.86 -4.86 4.24
N LEU A 70 -5.56 -3.63 3.86
CA LEU A 70 -4.52 -2.84 4.53
C LEU A 70 -5.02 -2.31 5.87
N SER A 71 -4.21 -2.50 6.91
CA SER A 71 -4.39 -1.83 8.20
C SER A 71 -3.87 -0.40 8.07
N LEU A 72 -4.71 0.58 8.38
CA LEU A 72 -4.36 2.00 8.37
C LEU A 72 -4.26 2.54 9.80
N PRO A 73 -3.29 3.44 10.11
CA PRO A 73 -2.21 3.89 9.23
C PRO A 73 -1.22 2.77 8.90
N LEU A 74 -0.57 2.86 7.73
CA LEU A 74 0.48 1.94 7.33
C LEU A 74 1.67 2.06 8.28
N ASN A 75 2.29 0.93 8.63
CA ASN A 75 3.46 0.91 9.49
C ASN A 75 4.44 -0.20 9.06
N LEU A 76 5.10 0.03 7.92
CA LEU A 76 5.99 -0.95 7.30
C LEU A 76 7.16 -1.34 8.21
N ALA A 77 7.64 -0.43 9.07
CA ALA A 77 8.68 -0.75 10.05
C ALA A 77 8.18 -1.76 11.10
N SER A 78 6.95 -1.60 11.57
CA SER A 78 6.30 -2.57 12.46
C SER A 78 6.05 -3.91 11.77
N ASP A 79 5.67 -3.88 10.48
CA ASP A 79 5.47 -5.09 9.69
C ASP A 79 6.79 -5.87 9.52
N LEU A 80 7.89 -5.16 9.23
CA LEU A 80 9.24 -5.71 9.16
C LEU A 80 9.68 -6.34 10.49
N LEU A 81 9.49 -5.63 11.62
CA LEU A 81 9.79 -6.17 12.95
C LEU A 81 8.99 -7.44 13.25
N THR A 82 7.70 -7.42 12.92
CA THR A 82 6.79 -8.56 13.11
C THR A 82 7.23 -9.76 12.28
N HIS A 83 7.63 -9.54 11.02
CA HIS A 83 8.14 -10.59 10.14
C HIS A 83 9.31 -11.35 10.77
N TYR A 84 10.22 -10.64 11.43
CA TYR A 84 11.37 -11.22 12.12
C TYR A 84 11.12 -11.68 13.56
N GLY A 85 9.89 -11.53 14.09
CA GLY A 85 9.61 -11.79 15.50
C GLY A 85 10.35 -10.86 16.46
N ALA A 86 10.73 -9.67 15.98
CA ALA A 86 11.42 -8.64 16.74
C ALA A 86 10.44 -7.60 17.31
N THR A 87 10.83 -6.96 18.40
CA THR A 87 10.09 -5.84 19.02
C THR A 87 10.83 -4.51 18.87
N VAL A 88 12.13 -4.54 18.59
CA VAL A 88 12.97 -3.35 18.37
C VAL A 88 14.02 -3.59 17.28
N PRO A 89 14.44 -2.55 16.51
CA PRO A 89 15.41 -2.71 15.42
C PRO A 89 16.75 -3.35 15.82
N LYS A 90 17.20 -3.16 17.07
CA LYS A 90 18.44 -3.75 17.59
C LYS A 90 18.45 -5.29 17.63
N GLN A 91 17.30 -5.94 17.49
CA GLN A 91 17.17 -7.40 17.42
C GLN A 91 17.29 -7.92 15.97
N LEU A 92 17.26 -7.03 14.98
CA LEU A 92 17.41 -7.37 13.57
C LEU A 92 18.90 -7.45 13.18
N ASN A 93 19.18 -8.03 12.02
CA ASN A 93 20.48 -7.86 11.37
C ASN A 93 20.67 -6.39 10.94
N ILE A 94 21.92 -5.99 10.66
CA ILE A 94 22.26 -4.59 10.34
C ILE A 94 21.45 -4.06 9.15
N THR A 95 21.27 -4.86 8.10
CA THR A 95 20.54 -4.45 6.90
C THR A 95 19.06 -4.18 7.19
N ALA A 96 18.39 -5.10 7.88
CA ALA A 96 16.98 -4.96 8.25
C ALA A 96 16.76 -3.87 9.30
N ALA A 97 17.73 -3.65 10.21
CA ALA A 97 17.68 -2.54 11.15
C ALA A 97 17.74 -1.17 10.44
N VAL A 98 18.65 -1.02 9.47
CA VAL A 98 18.75 0.21 8.66
C VAL A 98 17.50 0.43 7.83
N LEU A 99 16.92 -0.64 7.27
CA LEU A 99 15.65 -0.54 6.56
C LEU A 99 14.51 -0.12 7.50
N ALA A 100 14.44 -0.68 8.72
CA ALA A 100 13.44 -0.30 9.70
C ALA A 100 13.49 1.20 10.02
N ASP A 101 14.68 1.76 10.24
CA ASP A 101 14.87 3.19 10.49
C ASP A 101 14.38 4.04 9.31
N LYS A 102 14.73 3.66 8.07
CA LYS A 102 14.22 4.33 6.86
C LYS A 102 12.70 4.30 6.78
N LEU A 103 12.08 3.15 7.06
CA LEU A 103 10.63 2.96 6.96
C LEU A 103 9.87 3.79 8.01
N VAL A 104 10.44 3.99 9.21
CA VAL A 104 9.85 4.86 10.24
C VAL A 104 9.78 6.32 9.78
N ASP A 105 10.80 6.79 9.06
CA ASP A 105 10.87 8.17 8.59
C ASP A 105 10.02 8.44 7.34
N MET A 106 9.47 7.40 6.71
CA MET A 106 8.65 7.54 5.50
C MET A 106 7.24 8.04 5.79
N THR A 107 6.77 8.92 4.90
CA THR A 107 5.37 9.37 4.92
C THR A 107 4.41 8.24 4.57
N GLN A 108 3.13 8.41 4.91
CA GLN A 108 2.09 7.44 4.52
C GLN A 108 1.99 7.27 3.00
N ALA A 109 2.30 8.32 2.22
CA ALA A 109 2.26 8.25 0.76
C ALA A 109 3.40 7.39 0.20
N GLN A 110 4.60 7.53 0.76
CA GLN A 110 5.76 6.69 0.42
C GLN A 110 5.55 5.24 0.87
N GLN A 111 5.01 5.01 2.07
CA GLN A 111 4.67 3.68 2.55
C GLN A 111 3.60 3.02 1.66
N PHE A 112 2.59 3.78 1.22
CA PHE A 112 1.61 3.32 0.25
C PHE A 112 2.27 2.95 -1.10
N ALA A 113 3.18 3.78 -1.61
CA ALA A 113 3.89 3.51 -2.86
C ALA A 113 4.72 2.22 -2.80
N ILE A 114 5.32 1.90 -1.64
CA ILE A 114 5.97 0.61 -1.41
C ILE A 114 4.95 -0.53 -1.50
N ILE A 115 3.85 -0.47 -0.75
CA ILE A 115 2.82 -1.53 -0.76
C ILE A 115 2.26 -1.74 -2.18
N ASP A 116 2.04 -0.67 -2.93
CA ASP A 116 1.60 -0.75 -4.33
C ASP A 116 2.63 -1.49 -5.20
N ALA A 117 3.91 -1.15 -5.08
CA ALA A 117 4.98 -1.84 -5.80
C ALA A 117 5.06 -3.34 -5.42
N VAL A 118 4.93 -3.67 -4.13
CA VAL A 118 4.90 -5.05 -3.61
C VAL A 118 3.70 -5.81 -4.19
N ARG A 119 2.51 -5.19 -4.26
CA ARG A 119 1.33 -5.81 -4.88
C ARG A 119 1.56 -6.10 -6.37
N VAL A 120 2.16 -5.16 -7.10
CA VAL A 120 2.46 -5.34 -8.52
C VAL A 120 3.46 -6.48 -8.72
N PHE A 121 4.50 -6.55 -7.90
CA PHE A 121 5.48 -7.64 -7.93
C PHE A 121 4.82 -9.01 -7.73
N TRP A 122 4.05 -9.18 -6.66
CA TRP A 122 3.40 -10.47 -6.40
C TRP A 122 2.26 -10.80 -7.40
N ALA A 123 1.67 -9.79 -8.05
CA ALA A 123 0.68 -10.00 -9.10
C ALA A 123 1.30 -10.34 -10.47
N SER A 124 2.57 -9.99 -10.73
CA SER A 124 3.23 -10.30 -12.00
C SER A 124 3.59 -11.78 -12.14
N GLY A 125 3.68 -12.52 -11.03
CA GLY A 125 4.11 -13.91 -11.02
C GLY A 125 5.61 -14.08 -11.24
N GLU A 126 6.41 -13.03 -11.08
CA GLU A 126 7.86 -13.16 -10.98
C GLU A 126 8.20 -13.84 -9.65
N ASP A 127 8.44 -15.15 -9.70
CA ASP A 127 9.11 -15.85 -8.61
C ASP A 127 10.48 -15.18 -8.43
N GLY A 128 10.71 -14.55 -7.27
CA GLY A 128 11.91 -13.79 -6.97
C GLY A 128 13.18 -14.66 -7.02
N ASN A 129 13.79 -14.73 -8.19
CA ASN A 129 14.97 -15.53 -8.51
C ASN A 129 16.20 -14.66 -8.71
#